data_AF-A0A833GX85-F1
#
_entry.id   AF-A0A833GX85-F1
#
_cell.length_a   1.000
_cell.length_b   1.000
_cell.length_c   1.000
_cell.angle_alpha   90.00
_cell.angle_beta   90.00
_cell.angle_gamma   90.00
#
_symmetry.space_group_name_H-M   'P 1'
#
loop_
_entity.id
_entity.type
_entity.pdbx_description
1 polymer ?
#
loop_
_entity_poly.entity_id
_entity_poly.type
_entity_poly.pdbx_seq_one_letter_code
_entity_poly.pdbx_strand_id
1 'polypeptide(L)'
;MCMLQIREQAVQRMHRDHDDMIGLIHRIQALCDQRSTVDNCGGCRSDQREFCRSNVEQLVRAFVEATLKHNLMESVYMEDYVPDEHRRAHNRAHMAIAERLKGIRVELSADGNCVHAIIGIDEVLADLRSHFTEYDQQLECYLLAPVA
;
A
#
# COMPACT_ATOMS: atom_id res chain seq x y z
N MET A 1 -19.75 17.14 -17.02
CA MET A 1 -18.49 17.42 -16.31
C MET A 1 -17.40 17.52 -17.38
N CYS A 2 -16.55 18.55 -17.34
CA CYS A 2 -15.47 18.69 -18.34
C CYS A 2 -14.42 17.58 -18.12
N MET A 3 -13.74 17.14 -19.17
CA MET A 3 -12.73 16.07 -19.08
C MET A 3 -11.61 16.40 -18.09
N LEU A 4 -11.15 17.64 -18.06
CA LEU A 4 -10.15 18.11 -17.09
C LEU A 4 -10.62 17.94 -15.64
N GLN A 5 -11.89 18.23 -15.37
CA GLN A 5 -12.48 18.11 -14.03
C GLN A 5 -12.55 16.65 -13.55
N ILE A 6 -12.71 15.68 -14.47
CA ILE A 6 -12.63 14.25 -14.14
C ILE A 6 -11.19 13.87 -13.74
N ARG A 7 -10.19 14.39 -14.44
CA ARG A 7 -8.77 14.09 -14.17
C ARG A 7 -8.27 14.73 -12.88
N GLU A 8 -8.68 15.96 -12.60
CA GLU A 8 -8.41 16.61 -11.31
C GLU A 8 -9.02 15.82 -10.14
N GLN A 9 -10.23 15.29 -10.31
CA GLN A 9 -10.86 14.42 -9.30
C GLN A 9 -10.12 13.09 -9.14
N ALA A 10 -9.52 12.54 -10.21
CA ALA A 10 -8.69 11.35 -10.15
C ALA A 10 -7.42 11.61 -9.34
N VAL A 11 -6.72 12.72 -9.58
CA VAL A 11 -5.53 13.11 -8.79
C VAL A 11 -5.88 13.31 -7.31
N GLN A 12 -6.96 14.04 -7.02
CA GLN A 12 -7.43 14.20 -5.63
C GLN A 12 -7.82 12.87 -4.98
N ARG A 13 -8.28 11.90 -5.78
CA ARG A 13 -8.59 10.55 -5.30
C ARG A 13 -7.32 9.78 -4.98
N MET A 14 -6.30 9.85 -5.83
CA MET A 14 -4.98 9.25 -5.59
C MET A 14 -4.41 9.73 -4.25
N HIS A 15 -4.36 11.06 -4.02
CA HIS A 15 -3.86 11.62 -2.76
C HIS A 15 -4.61 11.11 -1.52
N ARG A 16 -5.94 11.03 -1.58
CA ARG A 16 -6.72 10.47 -0.47
C ARG A 16 -6.43 9.00 -0.23
N ASP A 17 -6.36 8.20 -1.30
CA ASP A 17 -6.06 6.78 -1.18
C ASP A 17 -4.61 6.58 -0.64
N HIS A 18 -3.64 7.41 -1.04
CA HIS A 18 -2.28 7.43 -0.47
C HIS A 18 -2.29 7.73 1.03
N ASP A 19 -2.98 8.80 1.45
CA ASP A 19 -3.10 9.16 2.87
C ASP A 19 -3.76 8.04 3.69
N ASP A 20 -4.81 7.41 3.16
CA ASP A 20 -5.50 6.30 3.80
C ASP A 20 -4.58 5.07 3.95
N MET A 21 -3.80 4.74 2.92
CA MET A 21 -2.82 3.65 2.95
C MET A 21 -1.73 3.90 3.99
N ILE A 22 -1.15 5.10 4.01
CA ILE A 22 -0.15 5.50 5.00
C ILE A 22 -0.73 5.47 6.42
N GLY A 23 -1.99 5.90 6.59
CA GLY A 23 -2.70 5.81 7.86
C GLY A 23 -2.87 4.38 8.35
N LEU A 24 -3.20 3.43 7.45
CA LEU A 24 -3.29 2.01 7.79
C LEU A 24 -1.93 1.44 8.22
N ILE A 25 -0.86 1.77 7.51
CA ILE A 25 0.52 1.37 7.86
C ILE A 25 0.89 1.84 9.26
N HIS A 26 0.68 3.13 9.58
CA HIS A 26 1.00 3.66 10.90
C HIS A 26 0.20 2.97 12.02
N ARG A 27 -1.07 2.62 11.76
CA ARG A 27 -1.89 1.86 12.71
C ARG A 27 -1.36 0.44 12.92
N ILE A 28 -0.94 -0.25 11.85
CA ILE A 28 -0.32 -1.58 11.94
C ILE A 28 0.95 -1.51 12.78
N GLN A 29 1.84 -0.55 12.48
CA GLN A 29 3.08 -0.34 13.22
C GLN A 29 2.82 -0.09 14.72
N ALA A 30 1.80 0.69 15.05
CA ALA A 30 1.46 1.02 16.43
C ALA A 30 0.90 -0.16 17.25
N LEU A 31 0.54 -1.29 16.63
CA LEU A 31 0.04 -2.47 17.36
C LEU A 31 1.11 -3.22 18.16
N CYS A 32 2.39 -2.98 17.88
CA CYS A 32 3.50 -3.58 18.62
C CYS A 32 4.54 -2.52 19.00
N ASP A 33 4.60 -2.21 20.30
CA ASP A 33 5.55 -1.29 20.92
C ASP A 33 6.92 -1.95 21.22
N GLN A 34 6.99 -3.28 21.18
CA GLN A 34 8.21 -4.05 21.45
C GLN A 34 8.95 -4.49 20.19
N ARG A 35 8.50 -4.10 18.99
CA ARG A 35 9.05 -4.58 17.71
C ARG A 35 10.53 -4.28 17.47
N SER A 36 11.10 -3.33 18.20
CA SER A 36 12.54 -2.99 18.14
C SER A 36 13.40 -3.80 19.12
N THR A 37 12.76 -4.64 19.94
CA THR A 37 13.37 -5.33 21.09
C THR A 37 13.15 -6.84 21.05
N VAL A 38 12.11 -7.31 20.35
CA VAL A 38 11.78 -8.74 20.24
C VAL A 38 11.66 -9.17 18.78
N ASP A 39 12.29 -10.28 18.42
CA ASP A 39 12.22 -10.87 17.08
C ASP A 39 11.00 -11.79 16.89
N ASN A 40 10.29 -12.11 17.98
CA ASN A 40 9.13 -12.98 17.95
C ASN A 40 8.11 -12.63 19.02
N CYS A 41 6.85 -12.99 18.76
CA CYS A 41 5.76 -12.83 19.73
C CYS A 41 5.83 -13.80 20.92
N GLY A 42 6.77 -14.76 20.97
CA GLY A 42 6.81 -15.83 21.97
C GLY A 42 6.93 -15.35 23.42
N GLY A 43 7.54 -14.18 23.64
CA GLY A 43 7.65 -13.52 24.94
C GLY A 43 6.37 -12.84 25.43
N CYS A 44 5.38 -12.61 24.55
CA CYS A 44 4.11 -11.98 24.93
C CYS A 44 3.18 -12.97 25.63
N ARG A 45 2.32 -12.49 26.54
CA ARG A 45 1.28 -13.31 27.17
C ARG A 45 0.31 -13.88 26.13
N SER A 46 -0.20 -15.08 26.34
CA SER A 46 -1.04 -15.79 25.35
C SER A 46 -2.29 -15.01 24.93
N ASP A 47 -2.98 -14.40 25.89
CA ASP A 47 -4.16 -13.55 25.67
C ASP A 47 -3.82 -12.29 24.85
N GLN A 48 -2.68 -11.66 25.16
CA GLN A 48 -2.17 -10.52 24.40
C GLN A 48 -1.78 -10.90 22.97
N ARG A 49 -1.21 -12.10 22.75
CA ARG A 49 -0.82 -12.59 21.42
C ARG A 49 -2.02 -12.80 20.51
N GLU A 50 -3.08 -13.44 21.02
CA GLU A 50 -4.29 -13.69 20.23
C GLU A 50 -4.98 -12.38 19.83
N PHE A 51 -5.10 -11.46 20.78
CA PHE A 51 -5.64 -10.12 20.52
C PHE A 51 -4.79 -9.32 19.52
N CYS A 52 -3.46 -9.31 19.69
CA CYS A 52 -2.54 -8.64 18.78
C CYS A 52 -2.66 -9.22 17.37
N ARG A 53 -2.61 -10.56 17.25
CA ARG A 53 -2.73 -11.27 15.98
C ARG A 53 -4.00 -10.90 15.23
N SER A 54 -5.16 -10.95 15.89
CA SER A 54 -6.44 -10.62 15.25
C SER A 54 -6.45 -9.18 14.69
N ASN A 55 -5.94 -8.22 15.46
CA ASN A 55 -5.86 -6.82 15.02
C ASN A 55 -4.87 -6.63 13.87
N VAL A 56 -3.70 -7.28 13.93
CA VAL A 56 -2.69 -7.20 12.85
C VAL A 56 -3.24 -7.83 11.58
N GLU A 57 -3.83 -9.03 11.64
CA GLU A 57 -4.45 -9.68 10.48
C GLU A 57 -5.54 -8.82 9.84
N GLN A 58 -6.42 -8.21 10.66
CA GLN A 58 -7.48 -7.34 10.16
C GLN A 58 -6.94 -6.09 9.46
N LEU A 59 -5.98 -5.39 10.07
CA LEU A 59 -5.41 -4.17 9.49
C LEU A 59 -4.55 -4.47 8.26
N VAL A 60 -3.74 -5.53 8.28
CA VAL A 60 -2.96 -5.97 7.12
C VAL A 60 -3.90 -6.30 5.97
N ARG A 61 -4.99 -7.02 6.23
CA ARG A 61 -6.01 -7.30 5.20
C ARG A 61 -6.60 -6.02 4.61
N ALA A 62 -7.00 -5.07 5.46
CA ALA A 62 -7.56 -3.80 5.01
C ALA A 62 -6.56 -3.00 4.16
N PHE A 63 -5.28 -2.98 4.56
CA PHE A 63 -4.20 -2.33 3.83
C PHE A 63 -3.97 -2.98 2.46
N VAL A 64 -3.95 -4.31 2.38
CA VAL A 64 -3.83 -5.03 1.11
C VAL A 64 -5.00 -4.73 0.19
N GLU A 65 -6.23 -4.77 0.70
CA GLU A 65 -7.43 -4.47 -0.08
C GLU A 65 -7.41 -3.02 -0.61
N ALA A 66 -7.02 -2.05 0.23
CA ALA A 66 -6.89 -0.65 -0.17
C ALA A 66 -5.83 -0.46 -1.26
N THR A 67 -4.66 -1.07 -1.09
CA THR A 67 -3.55 -0.96 -2.05
C THR A 67 -3.92 -1.57 -3.40
N LEU A 68 -4.48 -2.78 -3.43
CA LEU A 68 -4.86 -3.42 -4.69
C LEU A 68 -5.98 -2.66 -5.42
N LYS A 69 -6.92 -2.07 -4.68
CA LYS A 69 -7.97 -1.24 -5.25
C LYS A 69 -7.39 0.04 -5.85
N HIS A 70 -6.46 0.68 -5.16
CA HIS A 70 -5.77 1.87 -5.65
C HIS A 70 -5.01 1.58 -6.95
N ASN A 71 -4.19 0.52 -6.97
CA ASN A 71 -3.43 0.10 -8.16
C ASN A 71 -4.34 -0.14 -9.39
N LEU A 72 -5.52 -0.73 -9.16
CA LEU A 72 -6.51 -0.95 -10.21
C LEU A 72 -7.09 0.38 -10.74
N MET A 73 -7.41 1.32 -9.84
CA MET A 73 -7.94 2.62 -10.22
C MET A 73 -6.94 3.41 -11.07
N GLU A 74 -5.67 3.42 -10.68
CA GLU A 74 -4.62 4.10 -11.45
C GLU A 74 -4.39 3.45 -12.81
N SER A 75 -4.50 2.12 -12.89
CA SER A 75 -4.45 1.42 -14.18
C SER A 75 -5.54 1.91 -15.14
N VAL A 76 -6.74 2.23 -14.63
CA VAL A 76 -7.83 2.84 -15.41
C VAL A 76 -7.50 4.28 -15.78
N TYR A 77 -6.92 5.07 -14.87
CA TYR A 77 -6.51 6.45 -15.16
C TYR A 77 -5.43 6.53 -16.26
N MET A 78 -4.60 5.49 -16.40
CA MET A 78 -3.53 5.41 -17.38
C MET A 78 -3.96 5.01 -18.81
N GLU A 79 -5.24 4.71 -19.09
CA GLU A 79 -5.63 4.10 -20.38
C GLU A 79 -5.44 5.02 -21.60
N ASP A 80 -5.76 6.31 -21.48
CA ASP A 80 -5.89 7.19 -22.65
C ASP A 80 -4.70 8.14 -22.86
N TYR A 81 -4.25 8.82 -21.79
CA TYR A 81 -3.38 10.01 -21.87
C TYR A 81 -1.97 9.79 -21.35
N VAL A 82 -1.63 8.55 -21.00
CA VAL A 82 -0.36 8.20 -20.37
C VAL A 82 0.47 7.38 -21.35
N PRO A 83 1.76 7.73 -21.57
CA PRO A 83 2.63 6.98 -22.46
C PRO A 83 2.72 5.50 -22.10
N ASP A 84 2.73 4.64 -23.13
CA ASP A 84 2.80 3.18 -22.98
C ASP A 84 4.00 2.69 -22.17
N GLU A 85 5.12 3.40 -22.25
CA GLU A 85 6.31 3.08 -21.48
C GLU A 85 6.07 3.30 -19.98
N HIS A 86 5.51 4.46 -19.62
CA HIS A 86 5.18 4.77 -18.24
C HIS A 86 4.14 3.79 -17.70
N ARG A 87 3.04 3.54 -18.42
CA ARG A 87 1.99 2.59 -18.03
C ARG A 87 2.55 1.20 -17.75
N ARG A 88 3.44 0.70 -18.61
CA ARG A 88 4.08 -0.62 -18.42
C ARG A 88 5.03 -0.63 -17.22
N ALA A 89 5.80 0.43 -17.00
CA ALA A 89 6.70 0.51 -15.85
C ALA A 89 5.93 0.62 -14.53
N HIS A 90 4.92 1.48 -14.49
CA HIS A 90 4.03 1.70 -13.36
C HIS A 90 3.31 0.39 -12.96
N ASN A 91 2.69 -0.31 -13.92
CA ASN A 91 2.02 -1.58 -13.64
C ASN A 91 2.97 -2.69 -13.15
N ARG A 92 4.24 -2.69 -13.57
CA ARG A 92 5.24 -3.61 -13.01
C ARG A 92 5.55 -3.28 -11.55
N ALA A 93 5.65 -2.00 -11.20
CA ALA A 93 5.84 -1.56 -9.82
C ALA A 93 4.64 -1.97 -8.94
N HIS A 94 3.41 -1.80 -9.43
CA HIS A 94 2.19 -2.31 -8.77
C HIS A 94 2.27 -3.81 -8.49
N MET A 95 2.70 -4.61 -9.46
CA MET A 95 2.84 -6.06 -9.29
C MET A 95 3.90 -6.43 -8.24
N ALA A 96 5.03 -5.70 -8.20
CA ALA A 96 6.08 -5.94 -7.22
C ALA A 96 5.59 -5.69 -5.78
N ILE A 97 4.86 -4.59 -5.55
CA ILE A 97 4.25 -4.27 -4.26
C ILE A 97 3.19 -5.33 -3.89
N ALA A 98 2.33 -5.72 -4.84
CA ALA A 98 1.31 -6.73 -4.62
C ALA A 98 1.90 -8.10 -4.21
N GLU A 99 3.03 -8.50 -4.80
CA GLU A 99 3.68 -9.77 -4.42
C GLU A 99 4.30 -9.70 -3.02
N ARG A 100 4.90 -8.56 -2.62
CA ARG A 100 5.38 -8.37 -1.25
C ARG A 100 4.24 -8.46 -0.23
N LEU A 101 3.13 -7.77 -0.49
CA LEU A 101 1.93 -7.82 0.33
C LEU A 101 1.37 -9.24 0.49
N LYS A 102 1.41 -10.02 -0.60
CA LYS A 102 1.01 -11.44 -0.57
C LYS A 102 1.97 -12.26 0.30
N GLY A 103 3.28 -12.04 0.20
CA GLY A 103 4.29 -12.67 1.06
C GLY A 103 4.00 -12.46 2.54
N ILE A 104 3.78 -11.20 2.94
CA ILE A 104 3.43 -10.81 4.32
C ILE A 104 2.19 -11.58 4.82
N ARG A 105 1.14 -11.66 3.99
CA ARG A 105 -0.09 -12.38 4.35
C ARG A 105 0.13 -13.88 4.53
N VAL A 106 0.95 -14.50 3.68
CA VAL A 106 1.27 -15.93 3.77
C VAL A 106 2.03 -16.21 5.06
N GLU A 107 3.07 -15.43 5.35
CA GLU A 107 3.87 -15.57 6.57
C GLU A 107 3.02 -15.41 7.83
N LEU A 108 2.26 -14.30 7.92
CA LEU A 108 1.38 -14.03 9.05
C LEU A 108 0.37 -15.15 9.31
N SER A 109 -0.14 -15.79 8.24
CA SER A 109 -1.07 -16.91 8.36
C SER A 109 -0.42 -18.20 8.87
N ALA A 110 0.85 -18.42 8.55
CA ALA A 110 1.58 -19.66 8.81
C ALA A 110 2.19 -19.71 10.22
N ASP A 111 2.84 -18.64 10.66
CA ASP A 111 3.58 -18.59 11.93
C ASP A 111 2.86 -17.80 13.03
N GLY A 112 1.91 -16.92 12.66
CA GLY A 112 1.25 -15.99 13.58
C GLY A 112 2.20 -14.95 14.20
N ASN A 113 3.43 -14.81 13.69
CA ASN A 113 4.42 -13.88 14.17
C ASN A 113 4.14 -12.48 13.63
N CYS A 114 3.46 -11.69 14.44
CA CYS A 114 3.09 -10.32 14.09
C CYS A 114 4.30 -9.40 13.90
N VAL A 115 5.44 -9.70 14.52
CA VAL A 115 6.66 -8.86 14.39
C VAL A 115 7.17 -8.87 12.95
N HIS A 116 7.31 -10.06 12.35
CA HIS A 116 7.77 -10.17 10.96
C HIS A 116 6.80 -9.49 9.99
N ALA A 117 5.49 -9.68 10.19
CA ALA A 117 4.50 -9.00 9.37
C ALA A 117 4.62 -7.47 9.45
N ILE A 118 4.83 -6.93 10.66
CA ILE A 118 5.00 -5.48 10.85
C ILE A 118 6.31 -4.99 10.20
N ILE A 119 7.40 -5.75 10.28
CA ILE A 119 8.67 -5.42 9.60
C ILE A 119 8.48 -5.40 8.08
N GLY A 120 7.81 -6.41 7.51
CA GLY A 120 7.51 -6.41 6.07
C GLY A 120 6.65 -5.22 5.64
N ILE A 121 5.75 -4.75 6.51
CA ILE A 121 4.96 -3.53 6.28
C ILE A 121 5.84 -2.28 6.27
N ASP A 122 6.90 -2.21 7.08
CA ASP A 122 7.88 -1.11 7.05
C ASP A 122 8.63 -1.06 5.71
N GLU A 123 8.98 -2.22 5.15
CA GLU A 123 9.61 -2.33 3.84
C GLU A 123 8.66 -1.88 2.72
N VAL A 124 7.39 -2.31 2.78
CA VAL A 124 6.36 -1.87 1.82
C VAL A 124 6.11 -0.37 1.90
N LEU A 125 6.20 0.25 3.08
CA LEU A 125 6.12 1.71 3.23
C LEU A 125 7.24 2.41 2.44
N ALA A 126 8.46 1.87 2.49
CA ALA A 126 9.57 2.41 1.71
C ALA A 126 9.31 2.27 0.20
N ASP A 127 8.81 1.11 -0.24
CA ASP A 127 8.46 0.89 -1.65
C ASP A 127 7.36 1.84 -2.12
N LEU A 128 6.29 2.03 -1.32
CA LEU A 128 5.20 2.95 -1.63
C LEU A 128 5.71 4.38 -1.75
N ARG A 129 6.59 4.84 -0.86
CA ARG A 129 7.19 6.19 -0.96
C ARG A 129 8.01 6.36 -2.24
N SER A 130 8.79 5.35 -2.60
CA SER A 130 9.51 5.33 -3.88
C SER A 130 8.53 5.38 -5.05
N HIS A 131 7.48 4.56 -4.98
CA HIS A 131 6.45 4.47 -6.01
C HIS A 131 5.72 5.80 -6.24
N PHE A 132 5.29 6.46 -5.17
CA PHE A 132 4.64 7.77 -5.22
C PHE A 132 5.51 8.81 -5.92
N THR A 133 6.82 8.77 -5.65
CA THR A 133 7.77 9.72 -6.21
C THR A 133 8.13 9.40 -7.66
N GLU A 134 8.38 8.13 -7.98
CA GLU A 134 8.90 7.70 -9.28
C GLU A 134 7.81 7.55 -10.33
N TYR A 135 6.59 7.17 -9.92
CA TYR A 135 5.49 6.83 -10.82
C TYR A 135 4.31 7.76 -10.66
N ASP A 136 3.75 7.92 -9.46
CA ASP A 136 2.47 8.64 -9.29
C ASP A 136 2.60 10.13 -9.58
N GLN A 137 3.68 10.76 -9.15
CA GLN A 137 3.94 12.17 -9.51
C GLN A 137 4.00 12.39 -11.03
N GLN A 138 4.55 11.44 -11.78
CA GLN A 138 4.54 11.54 -13.24
C GLN A 138 3.14 11.28 -13.81
N LEU A 139 2.40 10.32 -13.25
CA LEU A 139 1.01 10.07 -13.61
C LEU A 139 0.15 11.32 -13.42
N GLU A 140 0.28 12.00 -12.29
CA GLU A 140 -0.41 13.28 -12.03
C GLU A 140 -0.08 14.33 -13.10
N CYS A 141 1.19 14.44 -13.49
CA CYS A 141 1.60 15.36 -14.55
C CYS A 141 0.90 15.03 -15.88
N TYR A 142 0.82 13.75 -16.27
CA TYR A 142 0.10 13.35 -17.49
C TYR A 142 -1.39 13.61 -17.41
N LEU A 143 -2.01 13.36 -16.25
CA LEU A 143 -3.45 13.59 -16.05
C LEU A 143 -3.81 15.07 -16.11
N LEU A 144 -2.95 15.94 -15.58
CA LEU A 144 -3.18 17.39 -15.55
C LEU A 144 -2.66 18.11 -16.81
N ALA A 145 -1.92 17.43 -17.68
CA ALA A 145 -1.45 18.00 -18.92
C ALA A 145 -2.64 18.41 -19.83
N PRO A 146 -2.57 19.57 -20.49
CA PRO A 146 -3.55 19.97 -21.48
C PRO A 146 -3.66 18.90 -22.57
N VAL A 147 -4.88 18.51 -22.93
CA VAL A 147 -5.11 17.64 -24.08
C VAL A 147 -4.79 18.45 -25.33
N ALA A 148 -3.84 17.97 -26.12
CA ALA A 148 -3.55 18.52 -27.44
C ALA A 148 -4.67 18.19 -28.44
#